data_AF-A0A1G3UIP4-F1
#
_entry.id   AF-A0A1G3UIP4-F1
#
_cell.length_a   1.000
_cell.length_b   1.000
_cell.length_c   1.000
_cell.angle_alpha   90.00
_cell.angle_beta   90.00
_cell.angle_gamma   90.00
#
_symmetry.space_group_name_H-M   'P 1'
#
loop_
_entity.id
_entity.type
_entity.pdbx_description
1 polymer ?
#
loop_
_entity_poly.entity_id
_entity_poly.type
_entity_poly.pdbx_seq_one_letter_code
_entity_poly.pdbx_strand_id
1 'polypeptide(L)'
;MRALTFLFFFATSVFGCTGDCLTCHPKLVATIDKDLRHKPMLTCINCHSADPNSMAECGDDCFSCHTMAKINKPNVREHDVIQECRDCHVGEKEKLFDIAYVVGQSRGETLKDYLSK
;
A
#
# COMPACT_ATOMS: atom_id res chain seq x y z
N MET A 1 2.43 -6.97 40.34
CA MET A 1 2.33 -7.74 39.07
C MET A 1 1.05 -7.42 38.30
N ARG A 2 0.74 -6.13 38.07
CA ARG A 2 -0.43 -5.71 37.25
C ARG A 2 -0.09 -4.66 36.19
N ALA A 3 1.12 -4.09 36.25
CA ALA A 3 1.60 -3.12 35.26
C ALA A 3 2.34 -3.79 34.07
N LEU A 4 2.83 -5.02 34.24
CA LEU A 4 3.56 -5.75 33.19
C LEU A 4 2.64 -6.35 32.11
N THR A 5 1.35 -6.49 32.37
CA THR A 5 0.37 -7.05 31.42
C THR A 5 -0.06 -6.05 30.35
N PHE A 6 0.23 -4.75 30.50
CA PHE A 6 -0.09 -3.75 29.47
C PHE A 6 1.03 -3.54 28.44
N LEU A 7 2.23 -4.07 28.67
CA LEU A 7 3.38 -3.87 27.78
C LEU A 7 3.47 -4.91 26.64
N PHE A 8 2.57 -5.90 26.60
CA PHE A 8 2.67 -7.04 25.69
C PHE A 8 1.68 -7.03 24.51
N PHE A 9 1.01 -5.90 24.24
CA PHE A 9 0.02 -5.81 23.15
C PHE A 9 0.46 -4.92 21.97
N PHE A 10 1.69 -4.44 21.96
CA PHE A 10 2.22 -3.58 20.88
C PHE A 10 3.48 -4.18 20.21
N ALA A 11 3.53 -5.51 20.08
CA ALA A 11 4.71 -6.22 19.57
C ALA A 11 4.47 -7.07 18.32
N THR A 12 3.34 -6.88 17.63
CA THR A 12 3.07 -7.61 16.40
C THR A 12 2.60 -6.63 15.35
N SER A 13 3.49 -6.30 14.40
CA SER A 13 3.20 -5.94 12.99
C SER A 13 4.34 -5.19 12.27
N VAL A 14 5.57 -5.14 12.80
CA VAL A 14 6.67 -4.39 12.12
C VAL A 14 7.35 -5.17 10.97
N PHE A 15 6.70 -6.18 10.42
CA PHE A 15 7.27 -6.98 9.33
C PHE A 15 6.72 -6.54 7.99
N GLY A 16 7.32 -5.50 7.42
CA GLY A 16 7.25 -5.33 5.98
C GLY A 16 8.23 -4.29 5.52
N CYS A 17 9.14 -4.70 4.64
CA CYS A 17 9.80 -3.90 3.60
C CYS A 17 11.13 -4.55 3.26
N THR A 18 11.10 -5.44 2.27
CA THR A 18 12.29 -5.96 1.61
C THR A 18 12.10 -5.83 0.11
N GLY A 19 13.17 -5.97 -0.68
CA GLY A 19 13.08 -6.13 -2.13
C GLY A 19 12.26 -7.35 -2.58
N ASP A 20 11.91 -8.24 -1.66
CA ASP A 20 10.98 -9.35 -1.87
C ASP A 20 9.56 -8.99 -1.41
N CYS A 21 8.75 -8.52 -2.35
CA CYS A 21 7.37 -8.14 -2.07
C CYS A 21 6.50 -9.33 -1.63
N LEU A 22 6.86 -10.58 -1.95
CA LEU A 22 6.06 -11.75 -1.59
C LEU A 22 6.17 -12.13 -0.12
N THR A 23 7.22 -11.70 0.57
CA THR A 23 7.36 -11.88 2.02
C THR A 23 6.16 -11.28 2.78
N CYS A 24 5.66 -10.12 2.35
CA CYS A 24 4.47 -9.48 2.93
C CYS A 24 3.16 -9.95 2.30
N HIS A 25 3.22 -10.62 1.15
CA HIS A 25 2.06 -11.12 0.42
C HIS A 25 2.05 -12.66 0.34
N PRO A 26 2.09 -13.39 1.47
CA PRO A 26 2.27 -14.84 1.48
C PRO A 26 1.11 -15.60 0.80
N LYS A 27 -0.09 -15.02 0.78
CA LYS A 27 -1.25 -15.61 0.09
C LYS A 27 -1.09 -15.63 -1.44
N LEU A 28 -0.31 -14.70 -2.00
CA LEU A 28 -0.07 -14.64 -3.44
C LEU A 28 0.95 -15.69 -3.89
N VAL A 29 1.81 -16.20 -3.00
CA VAL A 29 2.87 -17.17 -3.34
C VAL A 29 2.32 -18.39 -4.09
N ALA A 30 1.18 -18.92 -3.67
CA ALA A 30 0.58 -20.10 -4.29
C ALA A 30 -0.02 -19.85 -5.69
N THR A 31 -0.27 -18.58 -6.04
CA THR A 31 -0.98 -18.19 -7.27
C THR A 31 -0.18 -17.27 -8.18
N ILE A 32 1.00 -16.82 -7.75
CA ILE A 32 1.77 -15.76 -8.41
C ILE A 32 2.11 -16.08 -9.87
N ASP A 33 2.35 -17.35 -10.20
CA ASP A 33 2.66 -17.78 -11.57
C ASP A 33 1.49 -17.59 -12.54
N LYS A 34 0.25 -17.61 -12.02
CA LYS A 34 -0.99 -17.45 -12.77
C LYS A 34 -1.54 -16.01 -12.68
N ASP A 35 -1.11 -15.25 -11.68
CA ASP A 35 -1.53 -13.87 -11.48
C ASP A 35 -0.63 -12.91 -12.27
N LEU A 36 -1.02 -12.62 -13.51
CA LEU A 36 -0.26 -11.74 -14.39
C LEU A 36 -0.08 -10.32 -13.84
N ARG A 37 -1.00 -9.84 -12.99
CA ARG A 37 -0.94 -8.48 -12.45
C ARG A 37 0.05 -8.36 -11.31
N HIS A 38 0.20 -9.39 -10.51
CA HIS A 38 1.16 -9.42 -9.39
C HIS A 38 2.51 -10.04 -9.79
N LYS A 39 2.61 -10.69 -10.96
CA LYS A 39 3.85 -11.29 -11.47
C LYS A 39 5.09 -10.37 -11.45
N PRO A 40 4.99 -9.04 -11.68
CA PRO A 40 6.14 -8.14 -11.56
C PRO A 40 6.82 -8.16 -10.18
N MET A 41 6.13 -8.57 -9.11
CA MET A 41 6.73 -8.69 -7.77
C MET A 41 7.91 -9.67 -7.73
N LEU A 42 8.01 -10.60 -8.68
CA LEU A 42 9.11 -11.57 -8.77
C LEU A 42 10.44 -10.96 -9.23
N THR A 43 10.43 -9.76 -9.81
CA THR A 43 11.64 -9.18 -10.43
C THR A 43 12.31 -8.12 -9.56
N CYS A 44 11.64 -7.64 -8.52
CA CYS A 44 12.15 -6.59 -7.63
C CYS A 44 13.47 -6.99 -6.95
N ILE A 45 13.58 -8.27 -6.57
CA ILE A 45 14.78 -8.83 -5.94
C ILE A 45 16.03 -8.83 -6.83
N ASN A 46 15.87 -8.63 -8.15
CA ASN A 46 16.99 -8.57 -9.07
C ASN A 46 17.88 -7.33 -8.83
N CYS A 47 17.31 -6.28 -8.23
CA CYS A 47 18.01 -5.03 -7.93
C CYS A 47 17.92 -4.65 -6.44
N HIS A 48 16.87 -5.07 -5.73
CA HIS A 48 16.67 -4.75 -4.31
C HIS A 48 16.92 -5.96 -3.42
N SER A 49 17.69 -5.77 -2.35
CA SER A 49 17.97 -6.85 -1.39
C SER A 49 16.72 -7.26 -0.62
N ALA A 50 16.59 -8.55 -0.31
CA ALA A 50 15.58 -9.08 0.61
C ALA A 50 15.91 -8.81 2.10
N ASP A 51 16.96 -8.03 2.41
CA ASP A 51 17.39 -7.75 3.78
C ASP A 51 16.37 -6.86 4.53
N PRO A 52 15.70 -7.40 5.57
CA PRO A 52 14.71 -6.66 6.35
C PRO A 52 15.29 -5.51 7.17
N ASN A 53 16.61 -5.49 7.41
CA ASN A 53 17.25 -4.41 8.17
C ASN A 53 17.41 -3.12 7.36
N SER A 54 17.26 -3.19 6.03
CA SER A 54 17.55 -2.05 5.15
C SER A 54 16.43 -1.02 5.05
N MET A 55 15.20 -1.35 5.47
CA MET A 55 13.99 -0.53 5.20
C MET A 55 12.89 -0.62 6.28
N ALA A 56 13.25 -0.88 7.54
CA ALA A 56 12.33 -1.24 8.64
C ALA A 56 11.31 -0.15 9.09
N GLU A 57 11.23 1.01 8.41
CA GLU A 57 10.47 2.17 8.88
C GLU A 57 9.08 2.35 8.22
N CYS A 58 8.72 1.49 7.27
CA CYS A 58 7.53 1.67 6.46
C CYS A 58 6.54 0.53 6.73
N GLY A 59 5.36 0.85 7.31
CA GLY A 59 4.32 -0.13 7.64
C GLY A 59 3.59 -0.70 6.42
N ASP A 60 2.30 -1.01 6.56
CA ASP A 60 1.49 -1.69 5.52
C ASP A 60 1.28 -0.87 4.23
N ASP A 61 1.66 0.41 4.21
CA ASP A 61 1.55 1.29 3.05
C ASP A 61 2.93 1.72 2.54
N CYS A 62 3.45 0.98 1.57
CA CYS A 62 4.73 1.25 0.93
C CYS A 62 4.80 2.66 0.34
N PHE A 63 3.68 3.18 -0.20
CA PHE A 63 3.65 4.47 -0.90
C PHE A 63 3.68 5.68 0.04
N SER A 64 3.38 5.47 1.32
CA SER A 64 3.56 6.49 2.36
C SER A 64 5.04 6.88 2.52
N CYS A 65 5.96 5.92 2.38
CA CYS A 65 7.40 6.17 2.41
C CYS A 65 8.01 6.41 1.02
N HIS A 66 7.61 5.58 0.06
CA HIS A 66 8.06 5.60 -1.33
C HIS A 66 7.05 6.38 -2.19
N THR A 67 7.09 7.71 -2.11
CA THR A 67 6.28 8.54 -2.99
C THR A 67 6.68 8.34 -4.45
N MET A 68 5.73 8.47 -5.39
CA MET A 68 6.04 8.35 -6.82
C MET A 68 7.11 9.34 -7.28
N ALA A 69 7.16 10.53 -6.68
CA ALA A 69 8.22 11.49 -6.95
C ALA A 69 9.62 10.94 -6.61
N LYS A 70 9.76 10.21 -5.48
CA LYS A 70 11.02 9.56 -5.10
C LYS A 70 11.34 8.36 -5.99
N ILE A 71 10.33 7.55 -6.32
CA ILE A 71 10.48 6.36 -7.17
C ILE A 71 10.90 6.73 -8.60
N ASN A 72 10.32 7.81 -9.14
CA ASN A 72 10.53 8.25 -10.52
C ASN A 72 11.83 9.05 -10.68
N LYS A 73 12.34 9.67 -9.60
CA LYS A 73 13.55 10.52 -9.65
C LYS A 73 14.78 9.84 -10.27
N PRO A 74 15.10 8.57 -9.99
CA PRO A 74 16.23 7.86 -10.60
C PRO A 74 16.00 7.48 -12.07
N ASN A 75 14.77 7.61 -12.60
CA ASN A 75 14.41 7.27 -13.97
C ASN A 75 14.79 5.83 -14.38
N VAL A 76 14.49 4.87 -13.52
CA VAL A 76 14.70 3.43 -13.76
C VAL A 76 13.45 2.87 -14.45
N ARG A 77 13.60 2.35 -15.66
CA ARG A 77 12.48 1.84 -16.47
C ARG A 77 11.70 0.73 -15.75
N GLU A 78 12.39 -0.13 -15.01
CA GLU A 78 11.77 -1.21 -14.24
C GLU A 78 10.82 -0.67 -13.14
N HIS A 79 10.94 0.59 -12.74
CA HIS A 79 10.01 1.23 -11.80
C HIS A 79 8.68 1.66 -12.45
N ASP A 80 8.56 1.66 -13.77
CA ASP A 80 7.33 2.10 -14.45
C ASP A 80 6.11 1.26 -14.02
N VAL A 81 6.33 -0.03 -13.72
CA VAL A 81 5.29 -0.94 -13.24
C VAL A 81 4.71 -0.55 -11.88
N ILE A 82 5.45 0.24 -11.08
CA ILE A 82 5.02 0.63 -9.73
C ILE A 82 3.81 1.56 -9.76
N GLN A 83 3.61 2.30 -10.87
CA GLN A 83 2.41 3.12 -11.05
C GLN A 83 1.14 2.27 -11.07
N GLU A 84 1.14 1.14 -11.77
CA GLU A 84 -0.01 0.23 -11.84
C GLU A 84 -0.35 -0.35 -10.46
N CYS A 85 0.68 -0.67 -9.66
CA CYS A 85 0.51 -1.07 -8.27
C CYS A 85 -0.16 0.03 -7.45
N ARG A 86 0.35 1.28 -7.54
CA ARG A 86 -0.19 2.42 -6.79
C ARG A 86 -1.66 2.66 -7.14
N ASP A 87 -2.00 2.61 -8.42
CA ASP A 87 -3.34 2.94 -8.89
C ASP A 87 -4.40 2.05 -8.22
N CYS A 88 -4.11 0.75 -8.06
CA CYS A 88 -5.01 -0.18 -7.35
C CYS A 88 -4.92 -0.07 -5.82
N HIS A 89 -3.71 0.03 -5.27
CA HIS A 89 -3.51 -0.04 -3.81
C HIS A 89 -3.80 1.27 -3.07
N VAL A 90 -3.64 2.41 -3.75
CA VAL A 90 -3.80 3.75 -3.18
C VAL A 90 -4.81 4.56 -4.01
N GLY A 91 -4.69 4.53 -5.33
CA GLY A 91 -5.49 5.34 -6.25
C GLY A 91 -6.99 5.07 -6.14
N GLU A 92 -7.42 3.82 -6.02
CA GLU A 92 -8.85 3.49 -5.85
C GLU A 92 -9.42 4.07 -4.55
N LYS A 93 -8.64 4.05 -3.45
CA LYS A 93 -9.04 4.70 -2.20
C LYS A 93 -9.13 6.21 -2.38
N GLU A 94 -8.13 6.82 -3.01
CA GLU A 94 -8.12 8.27 -3.27
C GLU A 94 -9.35 8.69 -4.09
N LYS A 95 -9.71 7.93 -5.14
CA LYS A 95 -10.90 8.18 -5.97
C LYS A 95 -12.21 8.13 -5.18
N LEU A 96 -12.32 7.23 -4.20
CA LEU A 96 -13.52 7.15 -3.34
C LEU A 96 -13.73 8.40 -2.49
N PHE A 97 -12.65 9.10 -2.13
CA PHE A 97 -12.70 10.32 -1.33
C PHE A 97 -12.51 11.58 -2.17
N ASP A 98 -12.33 11.46 -3.48
CA ASP A 98 -12.23 12.59 -4.39
C ASP A 98 -13.63 13.15 -4.68
N ILE A 99 -13.87 14.35 -4.14
CA ILE A 99 -15.11 15.11 -4.27
C ILE A 99 -15.38 15.48 -5.74
N ALA A 100 -14.33 15.57 -6.57
CA ALA A 100 -14.46 15.82 -8.00
C ALA A 100 -14.92 14.58 -8.79
N TYR A 101 -14.72 13.38 -8.26
CA TYR A 101 -15.14 12.11 -8.88
C TYR A 101 -16.59 11.70 -8.51
N VAL A 102 -17.30 12.53 -7.74
CA VAL A 102 -18.72 12.32 -7.37
C VAL A 102 -19.63 12.65 -8.55
N VAL A 103 -19.52 11.87 -9.63
CA VAL A 103 -20.50 11.85 -10.72
C VAL A 103 -21.45 10.68 -10.45
N GLY A 104 -22.65 10.99 -9.93
CA GLY A 104 -23.77 10.04 -9.93
C GLY A 104 -24.12 9.34 -8.61
N GLN A 105 -23.43 9.61 -7.49
CA GLN A 105 -24.09 9.40 -6.20
C GLN A 105 -25.11 10.52 -6.05
N SER A 106 -26.40 10.16 -5.94
CA SER A 106 -27.48 11.12 -5.73
C SER A 106 -27.03 12.11 -4.67
N ARG A 107 -26.99 13.39 -5.01
CA ARG A 107 -26.83 14.49 -4.07
C ARG A 107 -28.05 14.48 -3.16
N GLY A 108 -28.11 13.50 -2.27
CA GLY A 108 -29.11 13.39 -1.23
C GLY A 108 -28.98 14.62 -0.35
N GLU A 109 -30.11 15.06 0.15
CA GLU A 109 -30.19 16.12 1.14
C GLU A 109 -29.13 15.90 2.22
N THR A 110 -28.23 16.87 2.42
CA THR A 110 -27.25 16.73 3.49
C THR A 110 -27.97 16.76 4.84
N LEU A 111 -27.36 16.19 5.88
CA LEU A 111 -27.92 16.30 7.24
C LEU A 111 -28.17 17.77 7.64
N LYS A 112 -27.33 18.70 7.17
CA LYS A 112 -27.50 20.13 7.38
C LYS A 112 -28.75 20.67 6.68
N ASP A 113 -29.00 20.26 5.45
CA ASP A 113 -30.19 20.65 4.69
C ASP A 113 -31.46 20.12 5.37
N TYR A 114 -31.45 18.88 5.86
CA TYR A 114 -32.57 18.27 6.59
C TYR A 114 -32.91 19.00 7.89
N LEU A 115 -31.88 19.40 8.65
CA LEU A 115 -32.03 20.10 9.92
C LEU A 115 -32.39 21.59 9.78
N SER A 116 -32.34 22.11 8.56
CA SER A 116 -32.66 23.52 8.25
C SER A 116 -34.04 23.69 7.61
N LYS A 117 -34.78 22.59 7.42
CA LYS A 117 -36.21 22.58 7.08
C LYS A 117 -37.07 22.65 8.34
#